data_AF-A0A9E4Q756-F1
#
_entry.id   AF-A0A9E4Q756-F1
#
_cell.length_a   1.000
_cell.length_b   1.000
_cell.length_c   1.000
_cell.angle_alpha   90.00
_cell.angle_beta   90.00
_cell.angle_gamma   90.00
#
_symmetry.space_group_name_H-M   'P 1'
#
loop_
_entity.id
_entity.type
_entity.pdbx_description
1 polymer ?
#
loop_
_entity_poly.entity_id
_entity_poly.type
_entity_poly.pdbx_seq_one_letter_code
_entity_poly.pdbx_strand_id
1 'polypeptide(L)'
;MARQVLPTPQGASVVPDIPNYSWHEYGMRVGFWRVKALLDRLGIRATVSLNASVIHSYPEIFKAMVDADWEMMGHGFLQKALPLEDDEEAVIRKTVEAIKDATGTAPRGWMGPGLAETWDTPDLLAAAGIEYICDWVMDDLPVPMKVKTGRMVSIPYTVETSDITMYVVQNHKSPEIFDRGKDQFDRLYSEGQESARIMCIALHPYVIGVPHRIGYLEKLLDYITSHEDVALMTGGEILDWYDSQC
;
A
#
# COMPACT_ATOMS: atom_id res chain seq x y z
N MET A 1 -4.21 1.81 -17.10
CA MET A 1 -5.06 3.02 -16.98
C MET A 1 -5.40 3.20 -15.52
N ALA A 2 -5.34 4.41 -14.97
CA ALA A 2 -5.77 4.64 -13.59
C ALA A 2 -7.24 4.24 -13.42
N ARG A 3 -7.61 3.79 -12.21
CA ARG A 3 -9.00 3.40 -11.92
C ARG A 3 -9.92 4.62 -12.04
N GLN A 4 -11.12 4.38 -12.56
CA GLN A 4 -12.16 5.40 -12.75
C GLN A 4 -13.30 5.15 -11.75
N VAL A 5 -13.84 6.23 -11.18
CA VAL A 5 -15.05 6.20 -10.33
C VAL A 5 -16.29 6.58 -11.12
N LEU A 6 -16.12 7.42 -12.15
CA LEU A 6 -17.21 7.90 -12.97
C LEU A 6 -16.89 7.58 -14.44
N PRO A 7 -17.50 6.53 -15.00
CA PRO A 7 -17.35 6.26 -16.42
C PRO A 7 -17.98 7.39 -17.23
N THR A 8 -17.37 7.69 -18.37
CA THR A 8 -17.89 8.68 -19.30
C THR A 8 -19.27 8.27 -19.82
N PRO A 9 -20.25 9.20 -19.88
CA PRO A 9 -21.53 8.95 -20.53
C PRO A 9 -21.32 8.36 -21.94
N GLN A 10 -22.16 7.38 -22.30
CA GLN A 10 -22.12 6.67 -23.59
C GLN A 10 -20.80 5.92 -23.91
N GLY A 11 -19.92 5.70 -22.93
CA GLY A 11 -18.68 4.93 -23.12
C GLY A 11 -17.61 5.63 -23.98
N ALA A 12 -17.77 6.93 -24.26
CA ALA A 12 -16.80 7.70 -25.04
C ALA A 12 -15.65 8.21 -24.17
N SER A 13 -14.41 7.85 -24.49
CA SER A 13 -13.25 8.43 -23.79
C SER A 13 -13.09 9.91 -24.15
N VAL A 14 -13.28 10.80 -23.17
CA VAL A 14 -13.13 12.25 -23.33
C VAL A 14 -11.82 12.70 -22.71
N VAL A 15 -11.06 13.52 -23.44
CA VAL A 15 -9.81 14.12 -22.94
C VAL A 15 -9.96 15.64 -22.88
N PRO A 16 -9.71 16.28 -21.71
CA PRO A 16 -9.29 15.65 -20.46
C PRO A 16 -10.43 14.91 -19.72
N ASP A 17 -10.09 13.81 -19.04
CA ASP A 17 -11.00 13.07 -18.14
C ASP A 17 -11.12 13.81 -16.80
N ILE A 18 -11.82 14.96 -16.82
CA ILE A 18 -11.92 15.89 -15.69
C ILE A 18 -12.45 15.22 -14.41
N PRO A 19 -13.53 14.40 -14.45
CA PRO A 19 -14.09 13.83 -13.22
C PRO A 19 -13.12 12.88 -12.52
N ASN A 20 -12.49 11.96 -13.26
CA ASN A 20 -11.59 10.99 -12.65
C ASN A 20 -10.26 11.64 -12.23
N TYR A 21 -9.73 12.58 -13.03
CA TYR A 21 -8.57 13.36 -12.62
C TYR A 21 -8.83 14.11 -11.30
N SER A 22 -9.95 14.84 -11.21
CA SER A 22 -10.30 15.61 -10.02
C SER A 22 -10.57 14.72 -8.79
N TRP A 23 -11.06 13.50 -9.02
CA TRP A 23 -11.24 12.51 -7.95
C TRP A 23 -9.91 12.06 -7.35
N HIS A 24 -8.92 11.75 -8.17
CA HIS A 24 -7.55 11.43 -7.70
C HIS A 24 -6.92 12.64 -7.00
N GLU A 25 -7.06 13.85 -7.57
CA GLU A 25 -6.58 15.09 -6.95
C GLU A 25 -7.23 15.35 -5.58
N TYR A 26 -8.50 15.03 -5.39
CA TYR A 26 -9.13 15.13 -4.05
C TYR A 26 -8.38 14.30 -3.01
N GLY A 27 -7.91 13.10 -3.40
CA GLY A 27 -7.08 12.26 -2.54
C GLY A 27 -5.82 12.95 -2.09
N MET A 28 -5.06 13.53 -3.03
CA MET A 28 -3.80 14.20 -2.69
C MET A 28 -4.04 15.50 -1.92
N ARG A 29 -5.08 16.26 -2.26
CA ARG A 29 -5.33 17.59 -1.68
C ARG A 29 -6.05 17.57 -0.33
N VAL A 30 -6.86 16.54 -0.06
CA VAL A 30 -7.73 16.50 1.13
C VAL A 30 -7.68 15.13 1.80
N GLY A 31 -7.85 14.06 1.03
CA GLY A 31 -7.96 12.70 1.58
C GLY A 31 -6.72 12.27 2.35
N PHE A 32 -5.53 12.57 1.82
CA PHE A 32 -4.24 12.23 2.41
C PHE A 32 -4.11 12.84 3.80
N TRP A 33 -4.42 14.14 3.94
CA TRP A 33 -4.30 14.85 5.21
C TRP A 33 -5.24 14.32 6.28
N ARG A 34 -6.43 13.84 5.92
CA ARG A 34 -7.33 13.18 6.87
C ARG A 34 -6.78 11.85 7.36
N VAL A 35 -6.29 11.01 6.43
CA VAL A 35 -5.67 9.74 6.78
C VAL A 35 -4.43 9.97 7.65
N LYS A 36 -3.56 10.91 7.26
CA LYS A 36 -2.37 11.26 8.04
C LYS A 36 -2.73 11.72 9.44
N ALA A 37 -3.71 12.62 9.59
CA ALA A 37 -4.13 13.11 10.91
C ALA A 37 -4.64 11.97 11.83
N LEU A 38 -5.33 10.98 11.26
CA LEU A 38 -5.74 9.78 11.98
C LEU A 38 -4.53 8.93 12.40
N LEU A 39 -3.62 8.64 11.49
CA LEU A 39 -2.44 7.82 11.79
C LEU A 39 -1.53 8.51 12.82
N ASP A 40 -1.32 9.83 12.70
CA ASP A 40 -0.59 10.65 13.67
C ASP A 40 -1.23 10.57 15.06
N ARG A 41 -2.56 10.68 15.14
CA ARG A 41 -3.32 10.59 16.41
C ARG A 41 -3.10 9.25 17.11
N LEU A 42 -2.95 8.17 16.34
CA LEU A 42 -2.76 6.82 16.85
C LEU A 42 -1.29 6.41 16.96
N GLY A 43 -0.34 7.28 16.58
CA GLY A 43 1.08 6.96 16.55
C GLY A 43 1.44 5.86 15.55
N ILE A 44 0.64 5.68 14.49
CA ILE A 44 0.86 4.65 13.47
C ILE A 44 1.81 5.19 12.39
N ARG A 45 2.90 4.45 12.14
CA ARG A 45 3.75 4.63 10.96
C ARG A 45 3.25 3.71 9.85
N ALA A 46 2.98 4.26 8.67
CA ALA A 46 2.50 3.50 7.52
C ALA A 46 3.67 3.07 6.62
N THR A 47 3.45 2.02 5.84
CA THR A 47 4.26 1.72 4.65
C THR A 47 3.55 2.29 3.42
N VAL A 48 4.18 3.23 2.75
CA VAL A 48 3.65 3.90 1.56
C VAL A 48 4.05 3.13 0.32
N SER A 49 3.07 2.66 -0.45
CA SER A 49 3.29 2.24 -1.83
C SER A 49 3.52 3.47 -2.71
N LEU A 50 4.78 3.90 -2.82
CA LEU A 50 5.14 5.20 -3.39
C LEU A 50 5.46 5.08 -4.88
N ASN A 51 4.61 5.68 -5.73
CA ASN A 51 5.07 5.99 -7.08
C ASN A 51 6.16 7.07 -6.99
N ALA A 52 7.38 6.81 -7.45
CA ALA A 52 8.49 7.75 -7.21
C ALA A 52 8.28 9.15 -7.82
N SER A 53 7.44 9.29 -8.86
CA SER A 53 7.05 10.60 -9.40
C SER A 53 6.32 11.52 -8.41
N VAL A 54 5.71 10.96 -7.35
CA VAL A 54 5.03 11.73 -6.28
C VAL A 54 6.01 12.63 -5.53
N ILE A 55 7.28 12.24 -5.42
CA ILE A 55 8.35 13.02 -4.78
C ILE A 55 8.43 14.44 -5.38
N HIS A 56 8.30 14.54 -6.70
CA HIS A 56 8.36 15.82 -7.42
C HIS A 56 6.99 16.46 -7.63
N SER A 57 5.95 15.64 -7.80
CA SER A 57 4.61 16.12 -8.13
C SER A 57 3.89 16.69 -6.91
N TYR A 58 4.15 16.13 -5.72
CA TYR A 58 3.52 16.51 -4.46
C TYR A 58 4.57 16.60 -3.32
N PRO A 59 5.54 17.53 -3.41
CA PRO A 59 6.66 17.60 -2.46
C PRO A 59 6.22 17.82 -1.02
N GLU A 60 5.12 18.55 -0.78
CA GLU A 60 4.57 18.76 0.57
C GLU A 60 4.03 17.47 1.20
N ILE A 61 3.37 16.63 0.39
CA ILE A 61 2.85 15.33 0.83
C ILE A 61 4.01 14.38 1.11
N PHE A 62 4.98 14.31 0.18
CA PHE A 62 6.17 13.50 0.38
C PHE A 62 6.93 13.91 1.65
N LYS A 63 7.14 15.21 1.86
CA LYS A 63 7.74 15.72 3.10
C LYS A 63 6.95 15.29 4.34
N ALA A 64 5.62 15.38 4.29
CA ALA A 64 4.78 14.98 5.41
C ALA A 64 4.87 13.48 5.73
N MET A 65 5.09 12.62 4.74
CA MET A 65 5.35 11.18 4.94
C MET A 65 6.70 10.95 5.61
N VAL A 66 7.76 11.63 5.13
CA VAL A 66 9.12 11.53 5.70
C VAL A 66 9.15 12.05 7.14
N ASP A 67 8.55 13.21 7.41
CA ASP A 67 8.49 13.80 8.75
C ASP A 67 7.71 12.91 9.74
N ALA A 68 6.81 12.07 9.24
CA ALA A 68 6.04 11.11 10.03
C ALA A 68 6.74 9.75 10.18
N ASP A 69 7.97 9.61 9.68
CA ASP A 69 8.75 8.37 9.70
C ASP A 69 8.01 7.18 9.06
N TRP A 70 7.25 7.45 7.99
CA TRP A 70 6.62 6.38 7.22
C TRP A 70 7.67 5.65 6.37
N GLU A 71 7.49 4.35 6.18
CA GLU A 71 8.35 3.57 5.29
C GLU A 71 7.97 3.85 3.83
N MET A 72 8.97 4.05 2.97
CA MET A 72 8.77 4.25 1.53
C MET A 72 9.06 2.95 0.78
N MET A 73 8.00 2.27 0.37
CA MET A 73 8.05 1.08 -0.47
C MET A 73 7.95 1.48 -1.94
N GLY A 74 8.70 0.82 -2.83
CA GLY A 74 8.61 1.09 -4.26
C GLY A 74 7.27 0.67 -4.85
N HIS A 75 6.66 1.54 -5.68
CA HIS A 75 5.43 1.24 -6.42
C HIS A 75 5.54 1.64 -7.91
N GLY A 76 6.72 1.46 -8.51
CA GLY A 76 7.02 1.98 -9.85
C GLY A 76 7.24 3.50 -9.90
N PHE A 77 7.73 4.01 -11.02
CA PHE A 77 7.96 5.46 -11.14
C PHE A 77 6.64 6.21 -11.37
N LEU A 78 5.78 5.62 -12.20
CA LEU A 78 4.40 6.06 -12.48
C LEU A 78 3.43 4.94 -12.08
N GLN A 79 2.15 5.26 -11.99
CA GLN A 79 1.08 4.28 -11.76
C GLN A 79 0.81 3.43 -13.02
N LYS A 80 1.78 2.58 -13.37
CA LYS A 80 1.76 1.68 -14.53
C LYS A 80 2.37 0.34 -14.13
N ALA A 81 1.70 -0.74 -14.51
CA ALA A 81 2.14 -2.11 -14.21
C ALA A 81 3.42 -2.45 -14.97
N LEU A 82 4.37 -3.11 -14.31
CA LEU A 82 5.65 -3.50 -14.90
C LEU A 82 5.53 -4.35 -16.16
N PRO A 83 4.59 -5.33 -16.27
CA PRO A 83 4.40 -6.08 -17.52
C PRO A 83 3.99 -5.25 -18.75
N LEU A 84 3.62 -3.97 -18.55
CA LEU A 84 3.29 -3.03 -19.62
C LEU A 84 4.45 -2.07 -19.95
N GLU A 85 5.56 -2.15 -19.22
CA GLU A 85 6.76 -1.38 -19.50
C GLU A 85 7.61 -2.10 -20.54
N ASP A 86 8.26 -1.32 -21.40
CA ASP A 86 9.17 -1.89 -22.41
C ASP A 86 10.45 -2.43 -21.76
N ASP A 87 10.82 -1.88 -20.60
CA ASP A 87 12.02 -2.22 -19.83
C ASP A 87 11.70 -2.13 -18.33
N GLU A 88 11.38 -3.28 -17.73
CA GLU A 88 11.07 -3.41 -16.30
C GLU A 88 12.25 -3.02 -15.41
N GLU A 89 13.46 -3.48 -15.77
CA GLU A 89 14.68 -3.25 -14.99
C GLU A 89 15.01 -1.76 -14.90
N ALA A 90 14.90 -1.04 -16.02
CA ALA A 90 15.10 0.41 -16.04
C ALA A 90 14.07 1.14 -15.16
N VAL A 91 12.80 0.72 -15.16
CA VAL A 91 11.75 1.33 -14.32
C VAL A 91 12.00 1.04 -12.84
N ILE A 92 12.36 -0.19 -12.48
CA ILE A 92 12.72 -0.58 -11.12
C ILE A 92 13.90 0.28 -10.64
N ARG A 93 15.01 0.28 -11.37
CA ARG A 93 16.21 1.05 -11.02
C ARG A 93 15.91 2.53 -10.85
N LYS A 94 15.19 3.14 -11.80
CA LYS A 94 14.80 4.55 -11.73
C LYS A 94 13.96 4.86 -10.48
N THR A 95 13.08 3.94 -10.10
CA THR A 95 12.22 4.09 -8.91
C THR A 95 13.05 4.01 -7.63
N VAL A 96 13.93 3.00 -7.54
CA VAL A 96 14.84 2.79 -6.39
C VAL A 96 15.78 3.99 -6.22
N GLU A 97 16.41 4.46 -7.31
CA GLU A 97 17.31 5.61 -7.30
C GLU A 97 16.58 6.89 -6.86
N ALA A 98 15.39 7.16 -7.41
CA ALA A 98 14.61 8.35 -7.06
C ALA A 98 14.21 8.39 -5.57
N ILE A 99 13.80 7.24 -5.01
CA ILE A 99 13.47 7.15 -3.57
C ILE A 99 14.75 7.35 -2.75
N LYS A 100 15.83 6.64 -3.09
CA LYS A 100 17.12 6.74 -2.39
C LYS A 100 17.67 8.16 -2.38
N ASP A 101 17.61 8.87 -3.49
CA ASP A 101 18.07 10.26 -3.60
C ASP A 101 17.24 11.21 -2.72
N ALA A 102 15.96 10.91 -2.53
CA ALA A 102 15.04 11.75 -1.77
C ALA A 102 15.06 11.46 -0.25
N THR A 103 15.29 10.22 0.16
CA THR A 103 15.24 9.79 1.57
C THR A 103 16.62 9.50 2.18
N GLY A 104 17.65 9.32 1.35
CA GLY A 104 18.99 8.86 1.75
C GLY A 104 19.13 7.33 1.84
N THR A 105 18.03 6.57 1.76
CA THR A 105 18.02 5.10 1.86
C THR A 105 17.21 4.49 0.72
N ALA A 106 17.72 3.39 0.14
CA ALA A 106 16.97 2.66 -0.87
C ALA A 106 15.72 2.01 -0.24
N PRO A 107 14.60 1.91 -0.96
CA PRO A 107 13.43 1.18 -0.50
C PRO A 107 13.81 -0.29 -0.29
N ARG A 108 13.37 -0.87 0.83
CA ARG A 108 13.55 -2.31 1.11
C ARG A 108 12.44 -3.16 0.50
N GLY A 109 11.24 -2.59 0.39
CA GLY A 109 10.08 -3.26 -0.15
C GLY A 109 9.69 -2.82 -1.56
N TRP A 110 8.90 -3.66 -2.21
CA TRP A 110 8.19 -3.32 -3.44
C TRP A 110 6.76 -3.85 -3.45
N MET A 111 5.84 -3.10 -4.05
CA MET A 111 4.55 -3.61 -4.48
C MET A 111 4.30 -3.13 -5.90
N GLY A 112 4.03 -4.01 -6.85
CA GLY A 112 3.74 -3.61 -8.23
C GLY A 112 2.40 -2.86 -8.37
N PRO A 113 2.28 -1.84 -9.25
CA PRO A 113 0.99 -1.28 -9.62
C PRO A 113 0.03 -2.35 -10.14
N GLY A 114 -1.00 -2.64 -9.35
CA GLY A 114 -1.99 -3.67 -9.66
C GLY A 114 -1.59 -5.09 -9.25
N LEU A 115 -0.58 -5.25 -8.38
CA LEU A 115 -0.05 -6.56 -7.97
C LEU A 115 0.44 -7.38 -9.17
N ALA A 116 1.03 -6.68 -10.14
CA ALA A 116 1.28 -7.20 -11.48
C ALA A 116 2.78 -7.35 -11.71
N GLU A 117 3.17 -8.58 -11.99
CA GLU A 117 4.55 -9.03 -12.21
C GLU A 117 4.63 -9.87 -13.49
N THR A 118 5.82 -9.93 -14.07
CA THR A 118 6.24 -11.01 -14.98
C THR A 118 6.99 -12.08 -14.21
N TRP A 119 7.33 -13.19 -14.87
CA TRP A 119 8.11 -14.26 -14.26
C TRP A 119 9.52 -13.82 -13.82
N ASP A 120 10.05 -12.76 -14.43
CA ASP A 120 11.39 -12.24 -14.14
C ASP A 120 11.36 -11.10 -13.11
N THR A 121 10.20 -10.47 -12.84
CA THR A 121 10.09 -9.31 -11.95
C THR A 121 10.71 -9.55 -10.56
N PRO A 122 10.43 -10.66 -9.83
CA PRO A 122 11.04 -10.86 -8.51
C PRO A 122 12.57 -10.93 -8.55
N ASP A 123 13.15 -11.51 -9.59
CA ASP A 123 14.60 -11.57 -9.77
C ASP A 123 15.20 -10.19 -10.06
N LEU A 124 14.52 -9.37 -10.88
CA LEU A 124 14.93 -8.00 -11.18
C LEU A 124 14.86 -7.10 -9.93
N LEU A 125 13.80 -7.23 -9.14
CA LEU A 125 13.64 -6.51 -7.87
C LEU A 125 14.74 -6.91 -6.89
N ALA A 126 15.02 -8.20 -6.74
CA ALA A 126 16.07 -8.69 -5.87
C ALA A 126 17.47 -8.21 -6.31
N ALA A 127 17.73 -8.17 -7.62
CA ALA A 127 18.97 -7.62 -8.17
C ALA A 127 19.12 -6.11 -7.90
N ALA A 128 18.01 -5.38 -7.80
CA ALA A 128 17.97 -3.97 -7.42
C ALA A 128 18.06 -3.71 -5.90
N GLY A 129 18.16 -4.77 -5.08
CA GLY A 129 18.30 -4.68 -3.63
C GLY A 129 16.97 -4.62 -2.87
N ILE A 130 15.84 -4.95 -3.50
CA ILE A 130 14.57 -5.14 -2.80
C ILE A 130 14.61 -6.46 -2.03
N GLU A 131 14.24 -6.40 -0.76
CA GLU A 131 14.27 -7.52 0.20
C GLU A 131 12.91 -8.20 0.35
N TYR A 132 11.81 -7.44 0.21
CA TYR A 132 10.46 -7.98 0.32
C TYR A 132 9.49 -7.44 -0.74
N ILE A 133 8.45 -8.23 -1.04
CA ILE A 133 7.35 -7.84 -1.93
C ILE A 133 5.99 -8.03 -1.25
N CYS A 134 4.95 -7.40 -1.80
CA CYS A 134 3.56 -7.50 -1.33
C CYS A 134 2.59 -7.99 -2.42
N ASP A 135 3.06 -8.30 -3.62
CA ASP A 135 2.24 -8.68 -4.77
C ASP A 135 1.51 -10.04 -4.57
N TRP A 136 2.06 -10.91 -3.72
CA TRP A 136 1.58 -12.29 -3.53
C TRP A 136 0.67 -12.40 -2.29
N VAL A 137 -0.63 -12.21 -2.52
CA VAL A 137 -1.66 -12.29 -1.46
C VAL A 137 -2.06 -13.75 -1.22
N MET A 138 -1.23 -14.49 -0.48
CA MET A 138 -1.36 -15.95 -0.36
C MET A 138 -1.28 -16.51 1.06
N ASP A 139 -0.95 -15.70 2.07
CA ASP A 139 -0.73 -16.17 3.44
C ASP A 139 -0.95 -15.03 4.47
N ASP A 140 -1.15 -15.40 5.73
CA ASP A 140 -1.27 -14.49 6.88
C ASP A 140 0.09 -14.32 7.62
N LEU A 141 1.14 -14.98 7.14
CA LEU A 141 2.52 -14.89 7.60
C LEU A 141 3.49 -14.61 6.44
N PRO A 142 4.71 -14.09 6.72
CA PRO A 142 5.70 -13.86 5.68
C PRO A 142 6.15 -15.17 5.04
N VAL A 143 6.25 -15.19 3.72
CA VAL A 143 6.61 -16.38 2.94
C VAL A 143 7.96 -16.16 2.25
N PRO A 144 8.99 -16.99 2.53
CA PRO A 144 10.27 -16.86 1.87
C PRO A 144 10.18 -17.35 0.42
N MET A 145 10.75 -16.56 -0.47
CA MET A 145 10.82 -16.79 -1.90
C MET A 145 12.27 -16.98 -2.33
N LYS A 146 12.49 -17.91 -3.26
CA LYS A 146 13.80 -18.09 -3.88
C LYS A 146 13.90 -17.20 -5.11
N VAL A 147 14.95 -16.38 -5.17
CA VAL A 147 15.30 -15.52 -6.30
C VAL A 147 16.72 -15.84 -6.76
N LYS A 148 17.10 -15.43 -7.97
CA LYS A 148 18.43 -15.70 -8.56
C LYS A 148 19.58 -15.18 -7.69
N THR A 149 19.39 -14.04 -7.02
CA THR A 149 20.40 -13.40 -6.15
C THR A 149 20.34 -13.86 -4.68
N GLY A 150 19.43 -14.78 -4.33
CA GLY A 150 19.33 -15.33 -2.97
C GLY A 150 17.89 -15.54 -2.52
N ARG A 151 17.47 -14.77 -1.51
CA ARG A 151 16.15 -14.86 -0.89
C ARG A 151 15.46 -13.51 -0.94
N MET A 152 14.15 -13.54 -1.15
CA MET A 152 13.22 -12.43 -0.96
C MET A 152 12.09 -12.92 -0.06
N VAL A 153 11.32 -12.02 0.55
CA VAL A 153 10.16 -12.40 1.38
C VAL A 153 8.89 -11.77 0.81
N SER A 154 7.83 -12.56 0.65
CA SER A 154 6.49 -12.01 0.45
C SER A 154 5.89 -11.67 1.81
N ILE A 155 5.61 -10.39 2.04
CA ILE A 155 4.89 -9.94 3.24
C ILE A 155 3.39 -9.92 2.93
N PRO A 156 2.53 -10.44 3.85
CA PRO A 156 1.09 -10.44 3.66
C PRO A 156 0.53 -9.07 3.28
N TYR A 157 -0.18 -9.04 2.16
CA TYR A 157 -0.99 -7.93 1.69
C TYR A 157 -2.46 -8.37 1.61
N THR A 158 -3.35 -7.53 1.08
CA THR A 158 -4.77 -7.90 0.95
C THR A 158 -5.39 -7.38 -0.35
N VAL A 159 -6.17 -8.24 -1.00
CA VAL A 159 -7.13 -7.84 -2.04
C VAL A 159 -8.55 -7.74 -1.49
N GLU A 160 -8.81 -8.24 -0.29
CA GLU A 160 -10.14 -8.33 0.30
C GLU A 160 -10.46 -7.09 1.16
N THR A 161 -9.63 -6.82 2.17
CA THR A 161 -9.74 -5.64 3.06
C THR A 161 -8.98 -4.47 2.46
N SER A 162 -9.33 -4.15 1.22
CA SER A 162 -8.81 -3.05 0.44
C SER A 162 -9.93 -2.09 0.09
N ASP A 163 -9.73 -0.80 0.36
CA ASP A 163 -10.75 0.21 0.09
C ASP A 163 -11.14 0.29 -1.39
N ILE A 164 -10.22 0.00 -2.31
CA ILE A 164 -10.53 -0.13 -3.73
C ILE A 164 -11.47 -1.31 -3.97
N THR A 165 -11.11 -2.51 -3.51
CA THR A 165 -11.92 -3.70 -3.75
C THR A 165 -13.32 -3.49 -3.20
N MET A 166 -13.40 -3.01 -1.96
CA MET A 166 -14.67 -2.85 -1.26
C MET A 166 -15.53 -1.76 -1.89
N TYR A 167 -14.95 -0.60 -2.21
CA TYR A 167 -15.75 0.57 -2.58
C TYR A 167 -15.81 0.88 -4.07
N VAL A 168 -14.78 0.52 -4.84
CA VAL A 168 -14.71 0.82 -6.28
C VAL A 168 -15.12 -0.39 -7.11
N VAL A 169 -14.76 -1.60 -6.67
CA VAL A 169 -15.11 -2.84 -7.40
C VAL A 169 -16.44 -3.41 -6.92
N GLN A 170 -16.59 -3.63 -5.61
CA GLN A 170 -17.77 -4.27 -5.02
C GLN A 170 -18.89 -3.27 -4.68
N ASN A 171 -18.60 -1.96 -4.68
CA ASN A 171 -19.55 -0.87 -4.41
C ASN A 171 -20.26 -0.97 -3.04
N HIS A 172 -19.54 -1.42 -2.00
CA HIS A 172 -20.07 -1.51 -0.65
C HIS A 172 -20.38 -0.14 -0.02
N LYS A 173 -21.22 -0.16 1.02
CA LYS A 173 -21.59 1.05 1.79
C LYS A 173 -20.43 1.46 2.69
N SER A 174 -20.40 2.74 3.10
CA SER A 174 -19.31 3.28 3.94
C SER A 174 -18.93 2.48 5.20
N PRO A 175 -19.85 1.83 5.94
CA PRO A 175 -19.47 1.07 7.14
C PRO A 175 -18.59 -0.15 6.87
N GLU A 176 -18.52 -0.62 5.62
CA GLU A 176 -17.96 -1.93 5.31
C GLU A 176 -16.50 -2.11 5.77
N ILE A 177 -15.66 -1.06 5.69
CA ILE A 177 -14.27 -1.15 6.17
C ILE A 177 -14.21 -1.51 7.65
N PHE A 178 -15.13 -1.00 8.45
CA PHE A 178 -15.22 -1.32 9.87
C PHE A 178 -15.74 -2.74 10.05
N ASP A 179 -16.86 -3.10 9.42
CA ASP A 179 -17.50 -4.40 9.62
C ASP A 179 -16.54 -5.56 9.22
N ARG A 180 -16.00 -5.51 7.99
CA ARG A 180 -15.06 -6.54 7.50
C ARG A 180 -13.72 -6.49 8.20
N GLY A 181 -13.19 -5.29 8.46
CA GLY A 181 -11.92 -5.13 9.14
C GLY A 181 -11.98 -5.68 10.57
N LYS A 182 -13.09 -5.45 11.28
CA LYS A 182 -13.33 -5.99 12.61
C LYS A 182 -13.41 -7.52 12.58
N ASP A 183 -14.20 -8.08 11.66
CA ASP A 183 -14.34 -9.54 11.55
C ASP A 183 -13.00 -10.22 11.22
N GLN A 184 -12.20 -9.61 10.32
CA GLN A 184 -10.85 -10.09 10.02
C GLN A 184 -9.95 -9.99 11.25
N PHE A 185 -9.92 -8.84 11.92
CA PHE A 185 -9.11 -8.65 13.12
C PHE A 185 -9.47 -9.67 14.20
N ASP A 186 -10.75 -9.81 14.56
CA ASP A 186 -11.18 -10.74 15.61
C ASP A 186 -10.76 -12.18 15.30
N ARG A 187 -10.81 -12.59 14.03
CA ARG A 187 -10.36 -13.91 13.61
C ARG A 187 -8.85 -14.07 13.77
N LEU A 188 -8.06 -13.15 13.21
CA LEU A 188 -6.60 -13.21 13.28
C LEU A 188 -6.08 -13.05 14.71
N TYR A 189 -6.73 -12.23 15.52
CA TYR A 189 -6.43 -12.04 16.93
C TYR A 189 -6.67 -13.32 17.74
N SER A 190 -7.78 -14.02 17.48
CA SER A 190 -8.04 -15.32 18.09
C SER A 190 -7.00 -16.38 17.68
N GLU A 191 -6.58 -16.41 16.42
CA GLU A 191 -5.52 -17.33 15.95
C GLU A 191 -4.13 -16.94 16.45
N GLY A 192 -3.91 -15.66 16.71
CA GLY A 192 -2.71 -15.06 17.29
C GLY A 192 -2.27 -15.68 18.61
N GLN A 193 -3.20 -16.31 19.35
CA GLN A 193 -2.91 -17.02 20.59
C GLN A 193 -1.98 -18.22 20.40
N GLU A 194 -2.00 -18.85 19.21
CA GLU A 194 -1.12 -19.97 18.88
C GLU A 194 0.12 -19.50 18.10
N SER A 195 -0.07 -18.57 17.16
CA SER A 195 0.98 -18.06 16.29
C SER A 195 0.57 -16.69 15.77
N ALA A 196 1.48 -15.72 15.79
CA ALA A 196 1.22 -14.37 15.30
C ALA A 196 0.62 -14.37 13.88
N ARG A 197 -0.24 -13.39 13.59
CA ARG A 197 -0.85 -13.18 12.28
C ARG A 197 -0.66 -11.74 11.86
N ILE A 198 -0.49 -11.52 10.57
CA ILE A 198 -0.31 -10.18 9.99
C ILE A 198 -1.62 -9.76 9.33
N MET A 199 -2.12 -8.59 9.72
CA MET A 199 -3.30 -7.98 9.12
C MET A 199 -2.88 -6.75 8.31
N CYS A 200 -2.98 -6.83 6.99
CA CYS A 200 -2.83 -5.67 6.12
C CYS A 200 -4.19 -4.97 5.91
N ILE A 201 -4.19 -3.63 5.95
CA ILE A 201 -5.33 -2.79 5.56
C ILE A 201 -4.87 -1.88 4.40
N ALA A 202 -5.35 -2.15 3.20
CA ALA A 202 -4.93 -1.42 2.00
C ALA A 202 -5.80 -0.18 1.74
N LEU A 203 -5.17 1.00 1.71
CA LEU A 203 -5.86 2.29 1.69
C LEU A 203 -5.36 3.21 0.57
N HIS A 204 -6.29 3.96 -0.02
CA HIS A 204 -6.05 4.96 -1.05
C HIS A 204 -6.67 6.29 -0.64
N PRO A 205 -5.90 7.39 -0.53
CA PRO A 205 -6.41 8.67 -0.04
C PRO A 205 -7.67 9.20 -0.74
N TYR A 206 -7.80 8.98 -2.06
CA TYR A 206 -8.95 9.40 -2.86
C TYR A 206 -10.20 8.52 -2.67
N VAL A 207 -10.06 7.36 -2.02
CA VAL A 207 -11.16 6.43 -1.73
C VAL A 207 -11.59 6.53 -0.27
N ILE A 208 -10.69 6.24 0.68
CA ILE A 208 -11.02 6.21 2.11
C ILE A 208 -11.10 7.61 2.74
N GLY A 209 -10.31 8.56 2.22
CA GLY A 209 -10.17 9.91 2.78
C GLY A 209 -11.38 10.83 2.57
N VAL A 210 -12.47 10.35 1.97
CA VAL A 210 -13.71 11.12 1.80
C VAL A 210 -14.52 11.18 3.11
N PRO A 211 -15.30 12.25 3.36
CA PRO A 211 -15.93 12.50 4.67
C PRO A 211 -16.88 11.39 5.13
N HIS A 212 -17.53 10.70 4.19
CA HIS A 212 -18.51 9.66 4.52
C HIS A 212 -17.87 8.29 4.81
N ARG A 213 -16.55 8.10 4.61
CA ARG A 213 -15.83 6.83 4.83
C ARG A 213 -14.79 6.92 5.94
N ILE A 214 -14.06 8.04 6.06
CA ILE A 214 -12.92 8.16 6.98
C ILE A 214 -13.28 7.83 8.44
N GLY A 215 -14.46 8.24 8.90
CA GLY A 215 -14.91 7.94 10.28
C GLY A 215 -15.11 6.45 10.58
N TYR A 216 -15.24 5.58 9.57
CA TYR A 216 -15.28 4.14 9.77
C TYR A 216 -13.87 3.53 9.84
N LEU A 217 -12.89 4.10 9.13
CA LEU A 217 -11.49 3.74 9.35
C LEU A 217 -11.04 4.15 10.75
N GLU A 218 -11.44 5.35 11.22
CA GLU A 218 -11.17 5.80 12.59
C GLU A 218 -11.67 4.78 13.61
N LYS A 219 -12.93 4.36 13.50
CA LYS A 219 -13.51 3.33 14.37
C LYS A 219 -12.78 2.00 14.32
N LEU A 220 -12.34 1.57 13.13
CA LEU A 220 -11.62 0.31 12.97
C LEU A 220 -10.25 0.37 13.67
N LEU A 221 -9.47 1.41 13.41
CA LEU A 221 -8.15 1.54 14.00
C LEU A 221 -8.21 1.79 15.51
N ASP A 222 -9.20 2.57 15.99
CA ASP A 222 -9.46 2.73 17.43
C ASP A 222 -9.82 1.37 18.07
N TYR A 223 -10.63 0.54 17.39
CA TYR A 223 -10.95 -0.81 17.86
C TYR A 223 -9.70 -1.69 17.95
N ILE A 224 -8.94 -1.81 16.87
CA ILE A 224 -7.71 -2.62 16.80
C ILE A 224 -6.72 -2.21 17.90
N THR A 225 -6.45 -0.91 18.02
CA THR A 225 -5.48 -0.37 18.99
C THR A 225 -5.96 -0.37 20.44
N SER A 226 -7.24 -0.69 20.68
CA SER A 226 -7.75 -0.88 22.05
C SER A 226 -7.48 -2.27 22.63
N HIS A 227 -6.99 -3.21 21.82
CA HIS A 227 -6.63 -4.56 22.27
C HIS A 227 -5.16 -4.63 22.69
N GLU A 228 -4.88 -5.46 23.69
CA GLU A 228 -3.51 -5.80 24.09
C GLU A 228 -2.84 -6.69 23.02
N ASP A 229 -1.52 -6.86 23.10
CA ASP A 229 -0.75 -7.75 22.20
C ASP A 229 -0.89 -7.48 20.69
N VAL A 230 -1.24 -6.25 20.31
CA VAL A 230 -1.24 -5.77 18.92
C VAL A 230 0.01 -4.94 18.64
N ALA A 231 0.81 -5.37 17.66
CA ALA A 231 1.96 -4.62 17.16
C ALA A 231 1.60 -3.83 15.88
N LEU A 232 1.98 -2.55 15.84
CA LEU A 232 1.82 -1.68 14.69
C LEU A 232 3.17 -1.53 14.01
N MET A 233 3.33 -2.14 12.83
CA MET A 233 4.62 -2.30 12.18
C MET A 233 4.54 -1.90 10.72
N THR A 234 5.62 -1.30 10.22
CA THR A 234 5.87 -1.14 8.79
C THR A 234 6.28 -2.48 8.17
N GLY A 235 6.23 -2.60 6.84
CA GLY A 235 6.65 -3.78 6.10
C GLY A 235 8.09 -4.17 6.39
N GLY A 236 9.03 -3.22 6.37
CA GLY A 236 10.42 -3.46 6.72
C GLY A 236 10.59 -3.97 8.16
N GLU A 237 9.78 -3.49 9.11
CA GLU A 237 9.81 -4.00 10.48
C GLU A 237 9.25 -5.42 10.60
N ILE A 238 8.22 -5.74 9.82
CA ILE A 238 7.69 -7.11 9.73
C ILE A 238 8.74 -8.06 9.16
N LEU A 239 9.48 -7.64 8.13
CA LEU A 239 10.61 -8.39 7.60
C LEU A 239 11.67 -8.63 8.68
N ASP A 240 12.09 -7.58 9.40
CA ASP A 240 13.11 -7.68 10.44
C ASP A 240 12.66 -8.60 11.59
N TRP A 241 11.39 -8.50 12.00
CA TRP A 241 10.82 -9.42 12.97
C TRP A 241 10.86 -10.87 12.47
N TYR A 242 10.39 -11.14 11.25
CA TYR A 242 10.38 -12.48 10.69
C TYR A 242 11.78 -13.09 10.62
N ASP A 243 12.77 -12.31 10.19
CA ASP A 243 14.16 -12.76 10.08
C ASP A 243 14.81 -12.99 11.44
N SER A 244 14.38 -12.28 12.49
CA SER A 244 14.83 -12.53 13.86
C SER A 244 14.31 -13.84 14.46
N GLN A 245 13.28 -14.45 13.86
CA GLN A 245 12.73 -15.75 14.30
C GLN A 245 13.43 -16.95 13.64
N CYS A 246 14.26 -16.71 12.62
CA CYS A 246 14.90 -17.74 11.78
C CYS A 246 16.30 -18.14 12.27
#